data_AF-A0A0C2FQ47-F1
#
_entry.id   AF-A0A0C2FQ47-F1
#
_cell.length_a   1.000
_cell.length_b   1.000
_cell.length_c   1.000
_cell.angle_alpha   90.00
_cell.angle_beta   90.00
_cell.angle_gamma   90.00
#
_symmetry.space_group_name_H-M   'P 1'
#
loop_
_entity.id
_entity.type
_entity.pdbx_description
1 polymer ?
#
loop_
_entity_poly.entity_id
_entity_poly.type
_entity_poly.pdbx_seq_one_letter_code
_entity_poly.pdbx_strand_id
1 'polypeptide(L)'
;MSRSCEKKTLARASDLNYVLQPGLHVQFTKQTKSTNENYNITYDYGSILNYSGRAGSFTGEPVIVANDVMYQETLGGPFLAFYDILMMNTHYNCLDKCKEDPKAAKCKMGGFSHPRDCTKCICPSGYGGPFCDQRVPMFTNYYPSTLVHLL
;
A
#
# COMPACT_ATOMS: atom_id res chain seq x y z
N MET A 1 -10.65 8.00 -1.24
CA MET A 1 -9.19 7.92 -1.01
C MET A 1 -8.52 7.48 -2.31
N SER A 2 -8.28 8.40 -3.23
CA SER A 2 -7.47 8.13 -4.42
C SER A 2 -6.09 8.65 -4.09
N ARG A 3 -5.11 7.76 -3.87
CA ARG A 3 -3.74 8.18 -3.58
C ARG A 3 -3.28 9.04 -4.75
N SER A 4 -3.15 10.34 -4.51
CA SER A 4 -2.64 11.29 -5.47
C SER A 4 -1.24 10.85 -5.86
N CYS A 5 -1.13 10.14 -6.98
CA CYS A 5 0.13 9.70 -7.55
C CYS A 5 1.00 10.95 -7.70
N GLU A 6 2.07 11.05 -6.91
CA GLU A 6 3.11 12.01 -7.20
C GLU A 6 3.70 11.62 -8.55
N LYS A 7 3.19 12.23 -9.62
CA LYS A 7 3.78 12.13 -10.96
C LYS A 7 5.18 12.72 -10.92
N LYS A 8 6.14 11.84 -10.64
CA LYS A 8 7.49 11.84 -11.18
C LYS A 8 7.68 10.37 -11.53
N THR A 9 7.09 9.80 -12.58
CA THR A 9 7.33 10.12 -13.98
C THR A 9 6.24 9.40 -14.77
N LEU A 10 5.27 10.12 -15.34
CA LEU A 10 4.53 9.53 -16.46
C LEU A 10 5.53 9.28 -17.59
N ALA A 11 5.31 8.26 -18.42
CA ALA A 11 5.85 8.26 -19.79
C ALA A 11 5.61 9.68 -20.36
N ARG A 12 6.61 10.26 -21.04
CA ARG A 12 6.59 11.67 -21.45
C ARG A 12 5.20 12.06 -21.96
N ALA A 13 4.68 13.23 -21.59
CA ALA A 13 3.30 13.63 -21.87
C ALA A 13 2.90 13.55 -23.37
N SER A 14 3.87 13.51 -24.29
CA SER A 14 3.71 13.22 -25.73
C SER A 14 3.23 11.80 -26.05
N ASP A 15 3.52 10.83 -25.19
CA ASP A 15 3.32 9.40 -25.44
C ASP A 15 1.99 8.90 -24.85
N LEU A 16 1.42 9.64 -23.90
CA LEU A 16 0.22 9.19 -23.17
C LEU A 16 -0.99 9.00 -24.10
N ASN A 17 -1.16 9.85 -25.12
CA ASN A 17 -2.25 9.71 -26.11
C ASN A 17 -2.07 8.48 -27.03
N TYR A 18 -0.86 7.93 -27.11
CA TYR A 18 -0.53 6.78 -27.94
C TYR A 18 -0.58 5.44 -27.18
N VAL A 19 -0.44 5.45 -25.85
CA VAL A 19 -0.48 4.22 -25.04
C VAL A 19 -1.75 4.07 -24.21
N LEU A 20 -2.37 5.17 -23.78
CA LEU A 20 -3.55 5.17 -22.91
C LEU A 20 -4.85 5.11 -23.71
N GLN A 21 -5.80 4.28 -23.27
CA GLN A 21 -7.13 4.22 -23.88
C GLN A 21 -7.79 5.61 -23.91
N PRO A 22 -8.38 6.01 -25.05
CA PRO A 22 -9.07 7.29 -25.17
C PRO A 22 -10.09 7.51 -24.04
N GLY A 23 -10.07 8.69 -23.44
CA GLY A 23 -10.99 9.07 -22.37
C GLY A 23 -10.52 8.74 -20.94
N LEU A 24 -9.45 7.95 -20.76
CA LEU A 24 -8.95 7.62 -19.42
C LEU A 24 -8.06 8.70 -18.78
N HIS A 25 -7.69 9.77 -19.49
CA HIS A 25 -6.77 10.81 -18.98
C HIS A 25 -7.14 11.35 -17.59
N VAL A 26 -8.45 11.51 -17.34
CA VAL A 26 -8.97 12.03 -16.07
C VAL A 26 -8.66 11.13 -14.87
N GLN A 27 -8.51 9.81 -15.08
CA GLN A 27 -8.17 8.86 -14.02
C GLN A 27 -6.73 9.01 -13.53
N PHE A 28 -5.88 9.64 -14.33
CA PHE A 28 -4.47 9.88 -14.01
C PHE A 28 -4.21 11.32 -13.59
N THR A 29 -5.25 12.16 -13.46
CA THR A 29 -5.08 13.54 -12.97
C THR A 29 -4.72 13.54 -11.50
N LYS A 30 -3.63 14.22 -11.15
CA LYS A 30 -3.14 14.31 -9.77
C LYS A 30 -4.12 15.15 -8.94
N GLN A 31 -4.49 14.65 -7.76
CA GLN A 31 -5.29 15.41 -6.79
C GLN A 31 -4.43 16.46 -6.07
N THR A 32 -5.04 17.59 -5.69
CA THR A 32 -4.35 18.66 -4.97
C THR A 32 -4.31 18.36 -3.47
N LYS A 33 -3.45 19.08 -2.73
CA LYS A 33 -3.45 19.03 -1.26
C LYS A 33 -4.74 19.54 -0.62
N SER A 34 -5.55 20.32 -1.35
CA SER A 34 -6.84 20.81 -0.86
C SER A 34 -7.96 19.78 -0.96
N THR A 35 -7.87 18.80 -1.87
CA THR A 35 -8.88 17.75 -2.05
C THR A 35 -8.40 16.37 -1.59
N ASN A 36 -7.14 16.24 -1.20
CA ASN A 36 -6.55 14.97 -0.80
C ASN A 36 -5.49 15.16 0.31
N GLU A 37 -5.66 14.39 1.39
CA GLU A 37 -4.76 14.33 2.54
C GLU A 37 -4.01 12.99 2.53
N ASN A 38 -2.68 13.04 2.69
CA ASN A 38 -1.84 11.83 2.69
C ASN A 38 -1.36 11.45 4.09
N TYR A 39 -1.70 12.22 5.14
CA TYR A 39 -1.33 11.94 6.53
C TYR A 39 0.19 11.81 6.75
N ASN A 40 0.99 12.49 5.92
CA ASN A 40 2.44 12.36 5.90
C ASN A 40 2.94 10.90 5.67
N ILE A 41 2.12 10.05 5.05
CA ILE A 41 2.48 8.68 4.64
C ILE A 41 3.09 8.75 3.24
N THR A 42 4.20 8.03 3.05
CA THR A 42 4.89 7.97 1.75
C THR A 42 4.14 7.11 0.73
N TYR A 43 4.50 7.27 -0.55
CA TYR A 43 3.90 6.49 -1.62
C TYR A 43 4.34 5.02 -1.54
N ASP A 44 3.37 4.12 -1.62
CA ASP A 44 3.59 2.67 -1.59
C ASP A 44 3.31 2.11 -2.99
N TYR A 45 4.37 1.71 -3.70
CA TYR A 45 4.26 1.12 -5.03
C TYR A 45 3.39 -0.14 -5.02
N GLY A 46 3.48 -0.94 -3.96
CA GLY A 46 2.83 -2.24 -3.81
C GLY A 46 1.41 -2.19 -3.25
N SER A 47 0.89 -0.99 -2.98
CA SER A 47 -0.47 -0.80 -2.51
C SER A 47 -1.50 -1.34 -3.51
N ILE A 48 -2.54 -2.00 -2.99
CA ILE A 48 -3.72 -2.40 -3.78
C ILE A 48 -4.52 -1.20 -4.31
N LEU A 49 -4.30 -0.02 -3.73
CA LEU A 49 -4.90 1.23 -4.18
C LEU A 49 -4.11 1.88 -5.32
N ASN A 50 -2.98 1.28 -5.71
CA ASN A 50 -2.19 1.74 -6.83
C ASN A 50 -2.60 1.04 -8.13
N TYR A 51 -2.51 1.74 -9.24
CA TYR A 51 -2.66 1.10 -10.55
C TYR A 51 -1.41 0.30 -10.91
N SER A 52 -1.58 -0.78 -11.67
CA SER A 52 -0.45 -1.48 -12.28
C SER A 52 0.21 -0.61 -13.35
N GLY A 53 1.46 -0.91 -13.68
CA GLY A 53 2.23 -0.14 -14.67
C GLY A 53 1.55 -0.01 -16.04
N ARG A 54 0.74 -1.01 -16.43
CA ARG A 54 0.03 -1.09 -17.73
C ARG A 54 -1.46 -0.73 -17.64
N ALA A 55 -1.95 -0.24 -16.51
CA ALA A 55 -3.37 0.04 -16.33
C ALA A 55 -3.88 1.04 -17.38
N GLY A 56 -4.98 0.67 -18.07
CA GLY A 56 -5.57 1.50 -19.12
C GLY A 56 -4.78 1.54 -20.43
N SER A 57 -3.72 0.74 -20.58
CA SER A 57 -2.97 0.63 -21.84
C SER A 57 -3.82 -0.07 -22.92
N PHE A 58 -3.76 0.39 -24.16
CA PHE A 58 -4.30 -0.36 -25.32
C PHE A 58 -3.21 -0.98 -26.19
N THR A 59 -1.95 -0.55 -26.03
CA THR A 59 -0.79 -1.10 -26.74
C THR A 59 -0.09 -2.22 -25.96
N GLY A 60 -0.37 -2.35 -24.66
CA GLY A 60 0.35 -3.24 -23.75
C GLY A 60 1.61 -2.62 -23.15
N GLU A 61 2.01 -1.43 -23.61
CA GLU A 61 3.13 -0.68 -23.05
C GLU A 61 2.78 -0.04 -21.69
N PRO A 62 3.77 0.20 -20.81
CA PRO A 62 3.55 0.87 -19.54
C PRO A 62 3.02 2.31 -19.71
N VAL A 63 1.92 2.60 -19.01
CA VAL A 63 1.35 3.95 -18.87
C VAL A 63 1.96 4.66 -17.66
N ILE A 64 2.17 3.91 -16.57
CA ILE A 64 2.81 4.38 -15.34
C ILE A 64 4.20 3.78 -15.28
N VAL A 65 5.20 4.65 -15.19
CA VAL A 65 6.61 4.27 -15.02
C VAL A 65 7.04 4.66 -13.62
N ALA A 66 7.48 3.67 -12.84
CA ALA A 66 8.01 3.91 -11.51
C ALA A 66 9.29 4.77 -11.61
N ASN A 67 9.45 5.73 -10.71
CA ASN A 67 10.65 6.57 -10.70
C ASN A 67 11.92 5.75 -10.46
N ASP A 68 11.79 4.75 -9.58
CA ASP A 68 12.79 3.73 -9.36
C ASP A 68 12.32 2.47 -10.08
N VAL A 69 13.10 2.06 -11.08
CA VAL A 69 12.80 0.93 -11.97
C VAL A 69 12.65 -0.39 -11.23
N MET A 70 13.25 -0.53 -10.03
CA MET A 70 13.14 -1.74 -9.23
C MET A 70 11.70 -1.98 -8.72
N TYR A 71 10.87 -0.94 -8.67
CA TYR A 71 9.47 -1.03 -8.24
C TYR A 71 8.47 -1.11 -9.40
N GLN A 72 8.93 -1.16 -10.67
CA GLN A 72 8.02 -1.17 -11.81
C GLN A 72 7.02 -2.33 -11.75
N GLU A 73 7.50 -3.54 -11.43
CA GLU A 73 6.67 -4.75 -11.29
C GLU A 73 5.99 -4.85 -9.92
N THR A 74 6.28 -3.92 -9.00
CA THR A 74 5.58 -3.83 -7.70
C THR A 74 4.27 -3.04 -7.82
N LEU A 75 4.13 -2.20 -8.85
CA LEU A 75 2.94 -1.36 -9.08
C LEU A 75 1.64 -2.17 -9.09
N GLY A 76 0.69 -1.78 -8.24
CA GLY A 76 -0.66 -2.35 -8.20
C GLY A 76 -0.71 -3.75 -7.61
N GLY A 77 0.01 -3.96 -6.50
CA GLY A 77 0.05 -5.22 -5.78
C GLY A 77 -1.34 -5.73 -5.39
N PRO A 78 -1.55 -7.06 -5.33
CA PRO A 78 -2.89 -7.65 -5.13
C PRO A 78 -3.37 -7.63 -3.67
N PHE A 79 -2.58 -7.10 -2.74
CA PHE A 79 -2.80 -7.23 -1.30
C PHE A 79 -2.83 -5.89 -0.59
N LEU A 80 -3.58 -5.83 0.52
CA LEU A 80 -3.57 -4.67 1.41
C LEU A 80 -2.17 -4.45 1.96
N ALA A 81 -1.54 -3.36 1.52
CA ALA A 81 -0.22 -3.02 1.99
C ALA A 81 -0.30 -2.40 3.40
N PHE A 82 0.81 -2.44 4.14
CA PHE A 82 0.87 -1.88 5.48
C PHE A 82 0.43 -0.40 5.51
N TYR A 83 0.81 0.38 4.51
CA TYR A 83 0.40 1.79 4.42
C TYR A 83 -1.06 1.98 4.04
N ASP A 84 -1.74 1.00 3.43
CA ASP A 84 -3.20 1.07 3.22
C ASP A 84 -3.92 0.95 4.56
N ILE A 85 -3.48 0.00 5.38
CA ILE A 85 -4.04 -0.23 6.71
C ILE A 85 -3.74 0.97 7.61
N LEU A 86 -2.50 1.49 7.61
CA LEU A 86 -2.12 2.67 8.38
C LEU A 86 -2.96 3.88 7.98
N MET A 87 -3.04 4.20 6.68
CA MET A 87 -3.80 5.35 6.18
C MET A 87 -5.28 5.27 6.60
N MET A 88 -5.90 4.10 6.48
CA MET A 88 -7.30 3.92 6.86
C MET A 88 -7.51 4.08 8.37
N ASN A 89 -6.61 3.52 9.19
CA ASN A 89 -6.69 3.64 10.64
C ASN A 89 -6.43 5.08 11.11
N THR A 90 -5.54 5.82 10.45
CA THR A 90 -5.34 7.24 10.70
C THR A 90 -6.58 8.05 10.33
N HIS A 91 -7.14 7.82 9.13
CA HIS A 91 -8.31 8.55 8.63
C HIS A 91 -9.53 8.44 9.55
N TYR A 92 -9.77 7.24 10.11
CA TYR A 92 -10.90 6.98 11.01
C TYR A 92 -10.52 6.99 12.50
N ASN A 93 -9.42 7.63 12.88
CA ASN A 93 -8.97 7.78 14.28
C ASN A 93 -8.89 6.46 15.07
N CYS A 94 -8.62 5.34 14.39
CA CYS A 94 -8.55 4.03 15.03
C CYS A 94 -7.26 3.84 15.84
N LEU A 95 -6.20 4.60 15.53
CA LEU A 95 -4.92 4.54 16.25
C LEU A 95 -5.02 5.04 17.69
N ASP A 96 -6.04 5.82 18.01
CA ASP A 96 -6.23 6.41 19.34
C ASP A 96 -6.80 5.41 20.36
N LYS A 97 -7.43 4.32 19.88
CA LYS A 97 -8.16 3.36 20.72
C LYS A 97 -7.32 2.70 21.79
N CYS A 98 -6.03 2.52 21.55
CA CYS A 98 -5.12 1.83 22.46
C CYS A 98 -4.20 2.79 23.25
N LYS A 99 -4.33 4.11 23.08
CA LYS A 99 -3.41 5.08 23.70
C LYS A 99 -3.42 5.02 25.24
N GLU A 100 -4.60 4.86 25.82
CA GLU A 100 -4.80 4.82 27.27
C GLU A 100 -4.87 3.38 27.84
N ASP A 101 -4.65 2.35 27.01
CA ASP A 101 -4.67 0.97 27.47
C ASP A 101 -3.31 0.59 28.09
N PRO A 102 -3.23 0.29 29.40
CA PRO A 102 -1.97 -0.09 30.04
C PRO A 102 -1.39 -1.41 29.52
N LYS A 103 -2.19 -2.23 28.82
CA LYS A 103 -1.76 -3.48 28.18
C LYS A 103 -1.36 -3.28 26.72
N ALA A 104 -1.37 -2.04 26.20
CA ALA A 104 -1.02 -1.77 24.83
C ALA A 104 0.41 -2.22 24.49
N ALA A 105 0.53 -2.96 23.39
CA ALA A 105 1.79 -3.45 22.87
C ALA A 105 2.66 -2.28 22.40
N LYS A 106 3.93 -2.32 22.81
CA LYS A 106 4.96 -1.35 22.38
C LYS A 106 5.56 -1.79 21.04
N CYS A 107 4.90 -1.40 19.95
CA CYS A 107 5.29 -1.79 18.61
C CYS A 107 6.66 -1.24 18.19
N LYS A 108 7.41 -2.04 17.45
CA LYS A 108 8.74 -1.74 16.90
C LYS A 108 8.67 -1.62 15.38
N MET A 109 9.78 -1.16 14.80
CA MET A 109 10.00 -1.12 13.35
C MET A 109 8.92 -0.37 12.55
N GLY A 110 8.24 0.58 13.18
CA GLY A 110 7.17 1.36 12.56
C GLY A 110 5.78 0.72 12.58
N GLY A 111 5.60 -0.41 13.28
CA GLY A 111 4.27 -0.98 13.54
C GLY A 111 3.42 -0.11 14.49
N PHE A 112 2.12 -0.39 14.54
CA PHE A 112 1.17 0.29 15.43
C PHE A 112 0.22 -0.70 16.10
N SER A 113 -0.35 -0.33 17.25
CA SER A 113 -1.21 -1.21 18.04
C SER A 113 -2.46 -1.59 17.25
N HIS A 114 -2.84 -2.87 17.32
CA HIS A 114 -4.02 -3.35 16.62
C HIS A 114 -5.30 -2.78 17.29
N PRO A 115 -6.15 -2.04 16.56
CA PRO A 115 -7.23 -1.24 17.14
C PRO A 115 -8.38 -2.04 17.79
N ARG A 116 -8.40 -3.36 17.59
CA ARG A 116 -9.37 -4.30 18.22
C ARG A 116 -8.73 -5.23 19.25
N ASP A 117 -7.40 -5.18 19.38
CA ASP A 117 -6.64 -6.02 20.29
C ASP A 117 -5.32 -5.31 20.60
N CYS A 118 -5.35 -4.46 21.62
CA CYS A 118 -4.22 -3.59 21.95
C CYS A 118 -2.98 -4.38 22.37
N THR A 119 -3.08 -5.67 22.68
CA THR A 119 -1.96 -6.51 23.13
C THR A 119 -1.04 -6.97 21.99
N LYS A 120 -1.39 -6.66 20.74
CA LYS A 120 -0.57 -6.96 19.56
C LYS A 120 -0.45 -5.78 18.60
N CYS A 121 0.52 -5.87 17.72
CA CYS A 121 0.79 -4.87 16.69
C CYS A 121 0.36 -5.34 15.29
N ILE A 122 0.01 -4.37 14.45
CA ILE A 122 0.03 -4.53 12.99
C ILE A 122 1.43 -4.16 12.52
N CYS A 123 2.09 -5.07 11.80
CA CYS A 123 3.50 -4.95 11.44
C CYS A 123 3.69 -4.61 9.97
N PRO A 124 4.71 -3.81 9.62
CA PRO A 124 5.16 -3.67 8.25
C PRO A 124 5.66 -5.01 7.69
N SER A 125 5.61 -5.15 6.37
CA SER A 125 6.11 -6.34 5.68
C SER A 125 7.55 -6.66 6.08
N GLY A 126 7.83 -7.94 6.35
CA GLY A 126 9.13 -8.42 6.82
C GLY A 126 9.26 -8.54 8.35
N TYR A 127 8.35 -7.91 9.11
CA TYR A 127 8.32 -7.97 10.58
C TYR A 127 7.08 -8.70 11.10
N GLY A 128 7.25 -9.39 12.23
CA GLY A 128 6.19 -10.18 12.87
C GLY A 128 6.34 -10.23 14.38
N GLY A 129 5.57 -11.12 14.99
CA GLY A 129 5.43 -11.19 16.43
C GLY A 129 4.49 -10.11 17.00
N PRO A 130 4.15 -10.19 18.30
CA PRO A 130 3.22 -9.26 18.93
C PRO A 130 3.73 -7.81 18.96
N PHE A 131 5.05 -7.60 18.84
CA PHE A 131 5.69 -6.28 18.92
C PHE A 131 6.39 -5.84 17.63
N CYS A 132 6.29 -6.60 16.53
CA CYS A 132 7.01 -6.33 15.27
C CYS A 132 8.55 -6.31 15.39
N ASP A 133 9.09 -7.09 16.32
CA ASP A 133 10.52 -7.22 16.60
C ASP A 133 11.11 -8.55 16.11
N GLN A 134 10.28 -9.38 15.46
CA GLN A 134 10.69 -10.67 14.91
C GLN A 134 10.74 -10.60 13.38
N ARG A 135 11.63 -11.39 12.77
CA ARG A 135 11.59 -11.62 11.32
C ARG A 135 10.44 -12.57 11.00
N VAL A 136 9.69 -12.28 9.95
CA VAL A 136 8.70 -13.24 9.44
C VAL A 136 9.43 -14.48 8.92
N PRO A 137 9.02 -15.70 9.30
CA PRO A 137 9.53 -16.91 8.68
C PRO A 137 9.15 -16.90 7.20
N MET A 138 10.11 -17.18 6.32
CA MET A 138 9.95 -17.12 4.86
C MET A 138 8.86 -18.07 4.31
N PHE A 139 8.34 -18.99 5.13
CA PHE A 139 7.49 -20.11 4.68
C PHE A 139 6.16 -20.31 5.42
N THR A 140 5.74 -19.44 6.36
CA THR A 140 4.61 -19.86 7.25
C THR A 140 3.32 -19.06 7.20
N ASN A 141 3.19 -17.90 6.53
CA ASN A 141 2.00 -17.05 6.78
C ASN A 141 1.37 -16.34 5.56
N TYR A 142 1.48 -16.88 4.35
CA TYR A 142 0.62 -16.41 3.25
C TYR A 142 -0.60 -17.32 2.96
N TYR A 143 -0.64 -18.53 3.54
CA TYR A 143 -1.81 -19.39 3.56
C TYR A 143 -1.96 -19.98 4.97
N PRO A 144 -3.14 -19.94 5.61
CA PRO A 144 -3.38 -20.81 6.75
C PRO A 144 -3.11 -22.24 6.29
N SER A 145 -2.19 -22.91 6.96
CA SER A 145 -1.69 -24.25 6.66
C SER A 145 -2.72 -25.38 6.88
N THR A 146 -4.00 -25.12 6.67
CA THR A 146 -5.10 -26.09 6.78
C THR A 146 -5.47 -26.74 5.44
N LEU A 147 -4.73 -26.50 4.36
CA LEU A 147 -5.06 -27.00 3.01
C LEU A 147 -3.92 -27.72 2.30
N VAL A 148 -2.94 -28.27 3.03
CA VAL A 148 -1.87 -29.12 2.48
C VAL A 148 -1.83 -30.49 3.17
N HIS A 149 -2.99 -31.05 3.54
CA HIS A 149 -3.10 -32.43 4.07
C HIS A 149 -4.20 -33.26 3.37
N LEU A 150 -4.58 -32.89 2.14
CA LEU A 150 -5.55 -33.64 1.33
C LEU A 150 -5.13 -33.76 -0.14
N LEU A 151 -3.85 -34.08 -0.38
CA LEU A 151 -3.42 -34.76 -1.61
C LEU A 151 -2.50 -35.92 -1.22
#